data_AF-H0TLU7-F1
#
_entry.id   AF-H0TLU7-F1
#
_cell.length_a   1.000
_cell.length_b   1.000
_cell.length_c   1.000
_cell.angle_alpha   90.00
_cell.angle_beta   90.00
_cell.angle_gamma   90.00
#
_symmetry.space_group_name_H-M   'P 1'
#
loop_
_entity.id
_entity.type
_entity.pdbx_description
1 polymer ?
#
loop_
_entity_poly.entity_id
_entity_poly.type
_entity_poly.pdbx_seq_one_letter_code
_entity_poly.pdbx_strand_id
1 'polypeptide(L)'
;MQYAFQALEPEYVAQIAHARIRPECEHLLEISCDRLLHDKPVYQLIFEGTGVPVAALMALAEREMSGNLHCYLGNGQRLTRRTTIVPIGRGPFPDTEDGFVAGALDALHLDGLDQVAKAPGGWSLPRFAYESEAWNGWGNRLHHIPSSYVFGGTTVQKPGKFIRDHAFSSTTMDPQLGTIAIVEKLFELDPSLKFGDPIAKVDDTTPIVPVAHPVIGDTNIQWVQTSLNKLRVAGMPLAVDGNCGRGTRAAVRIFQRAHHLVVDGLPGPKTAVAIGVALSEAGIQ
;
A
#
# COMPACT_ATOMS: atom_id res chain seq x y z
N MET A 1 -5.35 5.07 -13.58
CA MET A 1 -5.66 6.17 -12.64
C MET A 1 -4.47 6.42 -11.72
N GLN A 2 -4.35 7.65 -11.23
CA GLN A 2 -3.31 8.12 -10.30
C GLN A 2 -3.96 9.02 -9.25
N TYR A 3 -3.64 8.79 -7.98
CA TYR A 3 -4.15 9.58 -6.86
C TYR A 3 -2.98 10.04 -6.01
N ALA A 4 -2.84 11.35 -5.79
CA ALA A 4 -1.90 11.85 -4.79
C ALA A 4 -2.56 11.86 -3.41
N PHE A 5 -1.75 11.70 -2.37
CA PHE A 5 -2.22 11.65 -0.99
C PHE A 5 -3.09 12.86 -0.62
N GLN A 6 -2.68 14.08 -0.97
CA GLN A 6 -3.38 15.31 -0.61
C GLN A 6 -4.80 15.39 -1.16
N ALA A 7 -5.09 14.74 -2.29
CA ALA A 7 -6.45 14.68 -2.83
C ALA A 7 -7.33 13.68 -2.07
N LEU A 8 -6.74 12.60 -1.54
CA LEU A 8 -7.47 11.53 -0.86
C LEU A 8 -7.51 11.70 0.67
N GLU A 9 -6.62 12.51 1.23
CA GLU A 9 -6.46 12.68 2.68
C GLU A 9 -7.79 13.03 3.38
N PRO A 10 -8.61 14.00 2.90
CA PRO A 10 -9.88 14.31 3.57
C PRO A 10 -10.87 13.14 3.58
N GLU A 11 -10.88 12.32 2.53
CA GLU A 11 -11.72 11.11 2.49
C GLU A 11 -11.24 10.08 3.50
N TYR A 12 -9.94 9.81 3.59
CA TYR A 12 -9.42 8.86 4.58
C TYR A 12 -9.65 9.34 6.00
N VAL A 13 -9.47 10.64 6.29
CA VAL A 13 -9.81 11.23 7.59
C VAL A 13 -11.28 10.95 7.93
N ALA A 14 -12.19 11.23 6.99
CA ALA A 14 -13.61 10.96 7.20
C ALA A 14 -13.88 9.46 7.42
N GLN A 15 -13.35 8.58 6.57
CA GLN A 15 -13.55 7.14 6.71
C GLN A 15 -13.02 6.61 8.05
N ILE A 16 -11.81 7.01 8.47
CA ILE A 16 -11.24 6.59 9.76
C ILE A 16 -12.06 7.10 10.95
N ALA A 17 -12.57 8.33 10.88
CA ALA A 17 -13.42 8.91 11.92
C ALA A 17 -14.75 8.15 12.09
N HIS A 18 -15.31 7.59 11.00
CA HIS A 18 -16.54 6.79 11.04
C HIS A 18 -16.28 5.30 11.30
N ALA A 19 -15.07 4.81 11.05
CA ALA A 19 -14.76 3.40 11.23
C ALA A 19 -14.96 2.97 12.69
N ARG A 20 -15.78 1.94 12.90
CA ARG A 20 -15.89 1.17 14.14
C ARG A 20 -15.62 -0.29 13.82
N ILE A 21 -14.87 -0.99 14.68
CA ILE A 21 -14.71 -2.43 14.59
C ILE A 21 -16.10 -3.06 14.77
N ARG A 22 -16.46 -3.99 13.88
CA ARG A 22 -17.72 -4.71 14.02
C ARG A 22 -17.58 -5.77 15.12
N PRO A 23 -18.56 -5.95 16.02
CA PRO A 23 -18.44 -6.85 17.16
C PRO A 23 -18.04 -8.29 16.78
N GLU A 24 -18.50 -8.79 15.65
CA GLU A 24 -18.15 -10.12 15.14
C GLU A 24 -16.68 -10.27 14.71
N CYS A 25 -15.96 -9.16 14.56
CA CYS A 25 -14.54 -9.16 14.18
C CYS A 25 -13.58 -9.03 15.37
N GLU A 26 -14.07 -8.65 16.57
CA GLU A 26 -13.24 -8.39 17.76
C GLU A 26 -12.35 -9.59 18.12
N HIS A 27 -12.95 -10.78 18.23
CA HIS A 27 -12.21 -11.98 18.61
C HIS A 27 -11.10 -12.35 17.60
N LEU A 28 -11.37 -12.18 16.30
CA LEU A 28 -10.37 -12.44 15.26
C LEU A 28 -9.23 -11.41 15.29
N LEU A 29 -9.55 -10.15 15.60
CA LEU A 29 -8.57 -9.07 15.79
C LEU A 29 -7.66 -9.35 16.97
N GLU A 30 -8.20 -9.77 18.11
CA GLU A 30 -7.43 -10.15 19.30
C GLU A 30 -6.42 -11.25 18.99
N ILE A 31 -6.88 -12.36 18.39
CA ILE A 31 -6.00 -13.48 18.01
C ILE A 31 -4.90 -13.02 17.05
N SER A 32 -5.25 -12.21 16.06
CA SER A 32 -4.29 -11.75 15.05
C SER A 32 -3.27 -10.80 15.66
N CYS A 33 -3.72 -9.84 16.48
CA CYS A 33 -2.85 -8.84 17.09
C CYS A 33 -1.94 -9.45 18.16
N ASP A 34 -2.42 -10.39 18.97
CA ASP A 34 -1.59 -11.10 19.96
C ASP A 34 -0.42 -11.83 19.28
N ARG A 35 -0.70 -12.51 18.15
CA ARG A 35 0.35 -13.15 17.35
C ARG A 35 1.33 -12.13 16.78
N LEU A 36 0.86 -11.01 16.24
CA LEU A 36 1.73 -9.96 15.69
C LEU A 36 2.61 -9.33 16.78
N LEU A 37 2.06 -9.11 17.98
CA LEU A 37 2.76 -8.53 19.12
C LEU A 37 3.85 -9.46 19.67
N HIS A 38 3.67 -10.79 19.60
CA HIS A 38 4.74 -11.74 19.92
C HIS A 38 6.00 -11.48 19.09
N ASP A 39 5.83 -11.16 17.81
CA ASP A 39 6.92 -10.92 16.85
C ASP A 39 7.35 -9.44 16.77
N LYS A 40 6.87 -8.58 17.68
CA LYS A 40 7.20 -7.14 17.74
C LYS A 40 8.70 -6.83 17.62
N PRO A 41 9.62 -7.56 18.28
CA PRO A 41 11.05 -7.29 18.15
C PRO A 41 11.56 -7.37 16.70
N VAL A 42 11.03 -8.27 15.87
CA VAL A 42 11.43 -8.40 14.46
C VAL A 42 10.94 -7.19 13.66
N TYR A 43 9.71 -6.75 13.88
CA TYR A 43 9.18 -5.54 13.23
C TYR A 43 9.90 -4.26 13.68
N GLN A 44 10.41 -4.22 14.92
CA GLN A 44 11.22 -3.12 15.42
C GLN A 44 12.52 -2.94 14.61
N LEU A 45 13.20 -4.04 14.25
CA LEU A 45 14.39 -4.00 13.39
C LEU A 45 14.08 -3.41 12.00
N ILE A 46 12.91 -3.72 11.45
CA ILE A 46 12.47 -3.17 10.16
C ILE A 46 12.16 -1.68 10.30
N PHE A 47 11.51 -1.25 11.40
CA PHE A 47 11.29 0.16 11.69
C PHE A 47 12.62 0.94 11.78
N GLU A 48 13.63 0.39 12.46
CA GLU A 48 14.95 1.02 12.56
C GLU A 48 15.62 1.23 11.19
N GLY A 49 15.45 0.28 10.26
CA GLY A 49 15.98 0.37 8.91
C GLY A 49 15.19 1.26 7.94
N THR A 50 13.92 1.59 8.24
CA THR A 50 13.01 2.20 7.24
C THR A 50 12.23 3.41 7.72
N GLY A 51 12.03 3.56 9.03
CA GLY A 51 11.09 4.52 9.61
C GLY A 51 9.62 4.21 9.37
N VAL A 52 9.27 3.01 8.88
CA VAL A 52 7.87 2.56 8.72
C VAL A 52 7.35 2.09 10.08
N PRO A 53 6.27 2.68 10.65
CA PRO A 53 5.80 2.38 11.99
C PRO A 53 5.56 0.89 12.22
N VAL A 54 5.94 0.40 13.40
CA VAL A 54 5.84 -1.03 13.76
C VAL A 54 4.41 -1.57 13.59
N ALA A 55 3.39 -0.84 14.04
CA ALA A 55 1.99 -1.22 13.82
C ALA A 55 1.59 -1.25 12.33
N ALA A 56 2.12 -0.33 11.51
CA ALA A 56 1.87 -0.33 10.07
C ALA A 56 2.49 -1.58 9.41
N LEU A 57 3.71 -1.95 9.81
CA LEU A 57 4.39 -3.16 9.33
C LEU A 57 3.61 -4.43 9.68
N MET A 58 3.17 -4.55 10.94
CA MET A 58 2.36 -5.68 11.41
C MET A 58 1.04 -5.81 10.63
N ALA A 59 0.34 -4.69 10.41
CA ALA A 59 -0.90 -4.69 9.67
C ALA A 59 -0.71 -5.05 8.18
N LEU A 60 0.36 -4.59 7.53
CA LEU A 60 0.69 -5.02 6.17
C LEU A 60 1.08 -6.51 6.13
N ALA A 61 1.90 -6.97 7.07
CA ALA A 61 2.29 -8.38 7.16
C ALA A 61 1.07 -9.30 7.36
N GLU A 62 0.10 -8.88 8.16
CA GLU A 62 -1.14 -9.63 8.33
C GLU A 62 -1.91 -9.79 7.02
N ARG A 63 -2.02 -8.70 6.25
CA ARG A 63 -2.74 -8.70 4.98
C ARG A 63 -2.03 -9.46 3.87
N GLU A 64 -0.70 -9.40 3.83
CA GLU A 64 0.11 -9.99 2.76
C GLU A 64 0.46 -11.46 3.02
N MET A 65 0.61 -11.83 4.29
CA MET A 65 1.17 -13.13 4.66
C MET A 65 0.70 -13.66 6.03
N SER A 66 -0.38 -13.12 6.60
CA SER A 66 -0.92 -13.54 7.90
C SER A 66 0.13 -13.50 9.02
N GLY A 67 1.03 -12.51 8.98
CA GLY A 67 2.16 -12.33 9.91
C GLY A 67 3.20 -13.47 9.92
N ASN A 68 3.16 -14.39 8.94
CA ASN A 68 4.14 -15.46 8.79
C ASN A 68 5.51 -14.94 8.32
N LEU A 69 6.46 -14.83 9.24
CA LEU A 69 7.83 -14.36 8.99
C LEU A 69 8.64 -15.24 8.00
N HIS A 70 8.17 -16.44 7.65
CA HIS A 70 8.79 -17.28 6.62
C HIS A 70 8.42 -16.89 5.17
N CYS A 71 7.64 -15.82 5.02
CA CYS A 71 7.15 -15.32 3.74
C CYS A 71 7.66 -13.90 3.45
N TYR A 72 7.91 -13.65 2.17
CA TYR A 72 8.29 -12.34 1.67
C TYR A 72 7.12 -11.35 1.84
N LEU A 73 7.36 -10.26 2.58
CA LEU A 73 6.35 -9.24 2.90
C LEU A 73 5.64 -8.69 1.66
N GLY A 74 6.31 -8.64 0.51
CA GLY A 74 5.72 -8.07 -0.69
C GLY A 74 4.66 -8.94 -1.37
N ASN A 75 4.53 -10.24 -1.12
CA ASN A 75 3.48 -11.02 -1.79
C ASN A 75 3.17 -12.37 -1.14
N GLY A 76 3.69 -12.60 0.07
CA GLY A 76 3.44 -13.80 0.85
C GLY A 76 4.04 -15.09 0.33
N GLN A 77 4.87 -15.07 -0.73
CA GLN A 77 5.61 -16.25 -1.16
C GLN A 77 6.78 -16.55 -0.22
N ARG A 78 7.13 -17.84 -0.04
CA ARG A 78 8.23 -18.26 0.85
C ARG A 78 9.53 -17.51 0.57
N LEU A 79 10.27 -17.15 1.62
CA LEU A 79 11.56 -16.44 1.51
C LEU A 79 12.60 -17.22 0.71
N THR A 80 12.57 -18.55 0.81
CA THR A 80 13.55 -19.46 0.20
C THR A 80 13.50 -19.56 -1.32
N ARG A 81 12.58 -18.85 -1.98
CA ARG A 81 12.46 -18.84 -3.45
C ARG A 81 12.46 -17.43 -4.01
N ARG A 82 12.88 -17.33 -5.28
CA ARG A 82 12.60 -16.12 -6.06
C ARG A 82 11.09 -15.99 -6.25
N THR A 83 10.56 -14.80 -6.00
CA THR A 83 9.12 -14.56 -6.18
C THR A 83 8.73 -14.73 -7.64
N THR A 84 7.56 -15.31 -7.88
CA THR A 84 6.98 -15.55 -9.22
C THR A 84 5.72 -14.75 -9.47
N ILE A 85 5.19 -14.07 -8.45
CA ILE A 85 4.09 -13.11 -8.57
C ILE A 85 4.59 -11.72 -8.19
N VAL A 86 3.86 -10.69 -8.58
CA VAL A 86 4.28 -9.29 -8.38
C VAL A 86 4.48 -8.99 -6.89
N PRO A 87 5.61 -8.40 -6.48
CA PRO A 87 6.78 -8.08 -7.31
C PRO A 87 7.59 -9.35 -7.63
N ILE A 88 7.84 -9.62 -8.92
CA ILE A 88 8.49 -10.85 -9.41
C ILE A 88 10.02 -10.73 -9.27
N GLY A 89 10.70 -11.84 -9.01
CA GLY A 89 12.17 -11.96 -9.04
C GLY A 89 12.89 -11.53 -7.76
N ARG A 90 12.16 -11.23 -6.69
CA ARG A 90 12.71 -10.82 -5.38
C ARG A 90 13.23 -12.04 -4.62
N GLY A 91 14.22 -11.85 -3.75
CA GLY A 91 14.89 -12.96 -3.06
C GLY A 91 15.75 -13.84 -3.99
N PRO A 92 16.05 -15.09 -3.61
CA PRO A 92 15.66 -15.71 -2.34
C PRO A 92 16.35 -15.02 -1.16
N PHE A 93 15.73 -15.10 0.01
CA PHE A 93 16.31 -14.71 1.29
C PHE A 93 16.40 -15.96 2.19
N PRO A 94 17.36 -16.03 3.13
CA PRO A 94 17.42 -17.12 4.10
C PRO A 94 16.12 -17.22 4.93
N ASP A 95 15.69 -18.43 5.28
CA ASP A 95 14.49 -18.63 6.12
C ASP A 95 14.84 -18.44 7.61
N THR A 96 15.05 -17.18 7.98
CA THR A 96 15.51 -16.72 9.30
C THR A 96 14.89 -15.35 9.58
N GLU A 97 14.89 -14.89 10.83
CA GLU A 97 14.45 -13.53 11.17
C GLU A 97 15.22 -12.46 10.38
N ASP A 98 16.55 -12.55 10.30
CA ASP A 98 17.38 -11.65 9.50
C ASP A 98 17.01 -11.67 8.01
N GLY A 99 16.71 -12.85 7.49
CA GLY A 99 16.26 -13.01 6.10
C GLY A 99 14.87 -12.41 5.86
N PHE A 100 13.96 -12.51 6.83
CA PHE A 100 12.68 -11.82 6.79
C PHE A 100 12.88 -10.30 6.82
N VAL A 101 13.70 -9.78 7.73
CA VAL A 101 14.02 -8.34 7.81
C VAL A 101 14.59 -7.87 6.47
N ALA A 102 15.57 -8.57 5.90
CA ALA A 102 16.14 -8.23 4.59
C ALA A 102 15.07 -8.22 3.47
N GLY A 103 14.17 -9.22 3.46
CA GLY A 103 13.06 -9.27 2.51
C GLY A 103 12.03 -8.15 2.71
N ALA A 104 11.75 -7.77 3.95
CA ALA A 104 10.85 -6.65 4.26
C ALA A 104 11.46 -5.31 3.83
N LEU A 105 12.74 -5.06 4.12
CA LEU A 105 13.46 -3.87 3.65
C LEU A 105 13.41 -3.78 2.11
N ASP A 106 13.64 -4.89 1.42
CA ASP A 106 13.57 -4.99 -0.03
C ASP A 106 12.18 -4.63 -0.60
N ALA A 107 11.11 -5.12 0.04
CA ALA A 107 9.73 -4.81 -0.34
C ALA A 107 9.38 -3.33 -0.07
N LEU A 108 9.68 -2.82 1.12
CA LEU A 108 9.35 -1.45 1.53
C LEU A 108 10.09 -0.41 0.70
N HIS A 109 11.35 -0.67 0.33
CA HIS A 109 12.12 0.18 -0.56
C HIS A 109 11.55 0.21 -1.98
N LEU A 110 11.16 -0.95 -2.52
CA LEU A 110 10.56 -1.05 -3.85
C LEU A 110 9.29 -0.20 -3.95
N ASP A 111 8.49 -0.23 -2.87
CA ASP A 111 7.23 0.49 -2.77
C ASP A 111 7.34 1.89 -2.19
N GLY A 112 8.55 2.32 -1.82
CA GLY A 112 8.85 3.65 -1.32
C GLY A 112 8.22 3.99 0.03
N LEU A 113 7.78 2.98 0.79
CA LEU A 113 7.23 3.20 2.14
C LEU A 113 8.32 3.72 3.09
N ASP A 114 9.57 3.34 2.86
CA ASP A 114 10.76 3.83 3.56
C ASP A 114 11.08 5.32 3.29
N GLN A 115 10.34 5.98 2.39
CA GLN A 115 10.46 7.42 2.13
C GLN A 115 9.35 8.24 2.80
N VAL A 116 8.28 7.61 3.30
CA VAL A 116 7.11 8.33 3.84
C VAL A 116 7.48 9.14 5.07
N ALA A 117 8.33 8.60 5.95
CA ALA A 117 8.82 9.32 7.13
C ALA A 117 9.58 10.62 6.79
N LYS A 118 10.12 10.73 5.57
CA LYS A 118 10.85 11.90 5.08
C LYS A 118 9.96 12.88 4.31
N ALA A 119 8.74 12.47 3.96
CA ALA A 119 7.80 13.31 3.24
C ALA A 119 7.13 14.32 4.18
N PRO A 120 6.68 15.49 3.68
CA PRO A 120 5.87 16.41 4.48
C PRO A 120 4.65 15.71 5.08
N GLY A 121 4.44 15.90 6.39
CA GLY A 121 3.37 15.25 7.15
C GLY A 121 3.70 13.83 7.67
N GLY A 122 4.77 13.19 7.17
CA GLY A 122 5.25 11.91 7.68
C GLY A 122 4.19 10.81 7.70
N TRP A 123 4.28 9.94 8.72
CA TRP A 123 3.27 8.92 8.97
C TRP A 123 2.12 9.44 9.81
N SER A 124 0.91 9.26 9.30
CA SER A 124 -0.38 9.48 9.97
C SER A 124 -1.33 8.33 9.63
N LEU A 125 -2.44 8.15 10.36
CA LEU A 125 -3.43 7.12 10.00
C LEU A 125 -4.00 7.30 8.58
N PRO A 126 -4.35 8.52 8.10
CA PRO A 126 -4.74 8.73 6.71
C PRO A 126 -3.64 8.39 5.72
N ARG A 127 -2.38 8.73 6.04
CA ARG A 127 -1.25 8.39 5.17
C ARG A 127 -1.03 6.88 5.10
N PHE A 128 -1.18 6.18 6.23
CA PHE A 128 -1.13 4.73 6.26
C PHE A 128 -2.27 4.09 5.46
N ALA A 129 -3.50 4.58 5.60
CA ALA A 129 -4.63 4.12 4.79
C ALA A 129 -4.36 4.29 3.28
N TYR A 130 -3.81 5.44 2.88
CA TYR A 130 -3.40 5.72 1.51
C TYR A 130 -2.34 4.75 0.99
N GLU A 131 -1.23 4.58 1.71
CA GLU A 131 -0.14 3.71 1.25
C GLU A 131 -0.54 2.22 1.30
N SER A 132 -1.38 1.82 2.26
CA SER A 132 -1.96 0.47 2.35
C SER A 132 -2.86 0.16 1.15
N GLU A 133 -3.75 1.09 0.78
CA GLU A 133 -4.56 0.94 -0.42
C GLU A 133 -3.70 0.89 -1.69
N ALA A 134 -2.66 1.73 -1.77
CA ALA A 134 -1.76 1.76 -2.91
C ALA A 134 -0.89 0.48 -3.01
N TRP A 135 -0.51 -0.10 -1.87
CA TRP A 135 0.23 -1.37 -1.77
C TRP A 135 -0.59 -2.53 -2.34
N ASN A 136 -1.86 -2.62 -1.96
CA ASN A 136 -2.79 -3.61 -2.49
C ASN A 136 -3.21 -3.32 -3.95
N GLY A 137 -3.51 -2.06 -4.25
CA GLY A 137 -3.98 -1.59 -5.54
C GLY A 137 -5.31 -0.81 -5.48
N TRP A 138 -5.47 0.12 -6.43
CA TRP A 138 -6.56 1.10 -6.49
C TRP A 138 -7.90 0.57 -7.04
N GLY A 139 -8.08 -0.75 -7.18
CA GLY A 139 -9.21 -1.35 -7.88
C GLY A 139 -10.58 -0.95 -7.31
N ASN A 140 -10.69 -0.81 -5.99
CA ASN A 140 -11.95 -0.46 -5.30
C ASN A 140 -12.46 0.94 -5.69
N ARG A 141 -11.56 1.86 -6.06
CA ARG A 141 -11.92 3.22 -6.47
C ARG A 141 -12.65 3.27 -7.80
N LEU A 142 -12.38 2.33 -8.71
CA LEU A 142 -13.14 2.16 -9.97
C LEU A 142 -14.61 1.84 -9.72
N HIS A 143 -14.93 1.34 -8.54
CA HIS A 143 -16.28 0.93 -8.13
C HIS A 143 -16.89 1.87 -7.09
N HIS A 144 -16.21 2.99 -6.78
CA HIS A 144 -16.67 3.99 -5.81
C HIS A 144 -16.99 3.41 -4.42
N ILE A 145 -16.22 2.42 -3.97
CA ILE A 145 -16.34 1.82 -2.65
C ILE A 145 -15.04 1.98 -1.84
N PRO A 146 -15.13 2.07 -0.50
CA PRO A 146 -13.95 2.01 0.36
C PRO A 146 -13.18 0.71 0.18
N SER A 147 -11.86 0.77 0.35
CA SER A 147 -11.02 -0.41 0.17
C SER A 147 -11.24 -1.43 1.28
N SER A 148 -11.67 -2.65 0.93
CA SER A 148 -11.78 -3.75 1.90
C SER A 148 -10.44 -4.14 2.52
N TYR A 149 -9.34 -3.94 1.80
CA TYR A 149 -7.98 -4.14 2.31
C TYR A 149 -7.66 -3.20 3.48
N VAL A 150 -8.22 -1.98 3.46
CA VAL A 150 -7.98 -0.95 4.48
C VAL A 150 -9.03 -1.02 5.59
N PHE A 151 -10.30 -1.18 5.23
CA PHE A 151 -11.44 -1.04 6.15
C PHE A 151 -12.20 -2.35 6.43
N GLY A 152 -11.68 -3.50 5.99
CA GLY A 152 -12.21 -4.82 6.32
C GLY A 152 -12.47 -4.99 7.82
N GLY A 153 -13.61 -5.55 8.18
CA GLY A 153 -14.01 -5.72 9.59
C GLY A 153 -14.55 -4.47 10.27
N THR A 154 -14.68 -3.33 9.57
CA THR A 154 -15.22 -2.08 10.13
C THR A 154 -16.59 -1.71 9.57
N THR A 155 -17.31 -0.80 10.23
CA THR A 155 -18.58 -0.22 9.73
C THR A 155 -18.46 0.52 8.40
N VAL A 156 -17.25 0.92 7.98
CA VAL A 156 -17.00 1.58 6.68
C VAL A 156 -16.97 0.59 5.52
N GLN A 157 -16.71 -0.70 5.78
CA GLN A 157 -16.65 -1.72 4.75
C GLN A 157 -18.00 -1.84 4.02
N LYS A 158 -17.96 -1.88 2.69
CA LYS A 158 -19.11 -2.21 1.84
C LYS A 158 -18.87 -3.52 1.09
N PRO A 159 -19.93 -4.21 0.63
CA PRO A 159 -19.81 -5.31 -0.30
C PRO A 159 -19.10 -4.86 -1.59
N GLY A 160 -18.25 -5.71 -2.14
CA GLY A 160 -17.37 -5.35 -3.24
C GLY A 160 -15.97 -5.92 -3.05
N LYS A 161 -15.61 -6.95 -3.81
CA LYS A 161 -14.27 -7.55 -3.77
C LYS A 161 -13.86 -8.13 -5.11
N PHE A 162 -12.57 -8.05 -5.43
CA PHE A 162 -11.97 -8.85 -6.49
C PHE A 162 -11.77 -10.29 -6.01
N ILE A 163 -12.55 -11.23 -6.55
CA ILE A 163 -12.51 -12.65 -6.17
C ILE A 163 -11.42 -13.43 -6.92
N ARG A 164 -10.90 -12.85 -8.00
CA ARG A 164 -9.69 -13.23 -8.75
C ARG A 164 -9.24 -12.01 -9.57
N ASP A 165 -8.06 -12.08 -10.17
CA ASP A 165 -7.54 -11.03 -11.05
C ASP A 165 -8.59 -10.59 -12.07
N HIS A 166 -8.85 -9.28 -12.11
CA HIS A 166 -9.83 -8.63 -12.98
C HIS A 166 -11.31 -9.08 -12.81
N ALA A 167 -11.66 -9.83 -11.77
CA ALA A 167 -13.05 -10.27 -11.52
C ALA A 167 -13.61 -9.64 -10.23
N PHE A 168 -14.22 -8.46 -10.39
CA PHE A 168 -14.93 -7.78 -9.31
C PHE A 168 -16.32 -8.37 -9.08
N SER A 169 -16.65 -8.63 -7.82
CA SER A 169 -18.01 -8.97 -7.36
C SER A 169 -18.53 -7.85 -6.48
N SER A 170 -19.64 -7.22 -6.88
CA SER A 170 -20.26 -6.10 -6.14
C SER A 170 -21.02 -6.52 -4.89
N THR A 171 -21.26 -7.82 -4.68
CA THR A 171 -22.07 -8.34 -3.57
C THR A 171 -21.25 -9.10 -2.54
N THR A 172 -20.00 -9.42 -2.83
CA THR A 172 -19.15 -10.22 -1.94
C THR A 172 -18.48 -9.34 -0.89
N MET A 173 -18.67 -9.68 0.39
CA MET A 173 -17.91 -9.09 1.49
C MET A 173 -16.53 -9.74 1.59
N ASP A 174 -15.51 -8.92 1.84
CA ASP A 174 -14.19 -9.45 2.21
C ASP A 174 -14.23 -9.95 3.67
N PRO A 175 -14.01 -11.24 3.93
CA PRO A 175 -14.01 -11.76 5.29
C PRO A 175 -12.74 -11.38 6.07
N GLN A 176 -11.69 -10.91 5.39
CA GLN A 176 -10.43 -10.60 6.04
C GLN A 176 -10.47 -9.22 6.73
N LEU A 177 -9.70 -9.10 7.81
CA LEU A 177 -9.52 -7.84 8.54
C LEU A 177 -8.76 -6.82 7.68
N GLY A 178 -9.15 -5.56 7.79
CA GLY A 178 -8.50 -4.43 7.11
C GLY A 178 -7.39 -3.82 7.96
N THR A 179 -6.45 -3.15 7.31
CA THR A 179 -5.28 -2.60 8.00
C THR A 179 -5.61 -1.57 9.08
N ILE A 180 -6.67 -0.77 8.91
CA ILE A 180 -7.06 0.22 9.94
C ILE A 180 -7.62 -0.48 11.18
N ALA A 181 -8.44 -1.52 11.02
CA ALA A 181 -8.94 -2.29 12.16
C ALA A 181 -7.79 -2.92 12.95
N ILE A 182 -6.80 -3.48 12.26
CA ILE A 182 -5.62 -4.10 12.88
C ILE A 182 -4.79 -3.04 13.63
N VAL A 183 -4.47 -1.90 13.00
CA VAL A 183 -3.68 -0.84 13.65
C VAL A 183 -4.41 -0.26 14.86
N GLU A 184 -5.71 -0.03 14.78
CA GLU A 184 -6.48 0.48 15.93
C GLU A 184 -6.48 -0.50 17.10
N LYS A 185 -6.63 -1.81 16.84
CA LYS A 185 -6.53 -2.83 17.90
C LYS A 185 -5.11 -2.92 18.47
N LEU A 186 -4.07 -2.82 17.63
CA LEU A 186 -2.69 -2.77 18.11
C LEU A 186 -2.44 -1.53 19.00
N PHE A 187 -3.02 -0.38 18.67
CA PHE A 187 -2.91 0.83 19.51
C PHE A 187 -3.64 0.71 20.86
N GLU A 188 -4.72 -0.07 20.92
CA GLU A 188 -5.45 -0.39 22.14
C GLU A 188 -4.62 -1.31 23.04
N LEU A 189 -4.08 -2.40 22.47
CA LEU A 189 -3.31 -3.40 23.21
C LEU A 189 -1.92 -2.90 23.60
N ASP A 190 -1.29 -2.06 22.77
CA ASP A 190 0.01 -1.46 23.03
C ASP A 190 0.06 0.01 22.52
N PRO A 191 -0.24 0.98 23.41
CA PRO A 191 -0.20 2.39 23.07
C PRO A 191 1.16 2.92 22.60
N SER A 192 2.27 2.21 22.86
CA SER A 192 3.60 2.62 22.38
C SER A 192 3.73 2.53 20.85
N LEU A 193 2.83 1.82 20.18
CA LEU A 193 2.82 1.65 18.74
C LEU A 193 2.18 2.84 17.99
N LYS A 194 1.54 3.77 18.70
CA LYS A 194 0.81 4.90 18.11
C LYS A 194 1.70 5.77 17.24
N PHE A 195 1.20 6.14 16.06
CA PHE A 195 1.86 7.06 15.13
C PHE A 195 0.86 8.06 14.53
N GLY A 196 1.33 9.28 14.29
CA GLY A 196 0.51 10.40 13.85
C GLY A 196 -0.47 10.89 14.92
N ASP A 197 -1.22 11.94 14.58
CA ASP A 197 -2.24 12.49 15.47
C ASP A 197 -3.49 11.60 15.50
N PRO A 198 -4.14 11.46 16.67
CA PRO A 198 -5.37 10.70 16.79
C PRO A 198 -6.51 11.36 15.98
N ILE A 199 -7.28 10.53 15.28
CA ILE A 199 -8.50 10.98 14.60
C ILE A 199 -9.68 10.77 15.54
N ALA A 200 -10.37 11.87 15.87
CA ALA A 200 -11.58 11.82 16.66
C ALA A 200 -12.66 11.03 15.91
N LYS A 201 -13.25 10.06 16.62
CA LYS A 201 -14.37 9.29 16.10
C LYS A 201 -15.63 10.17 16.07
N VAL A 202 -16.39 10.12 14.98
CA VAL A 202 -17.65 10.87 14.80
C VAL A 202 -18.87 9.96 14.91
N ASP A 203 -20.02 10.50 15.28
CA ASP A 203 -21.28 9.74 15.38
C ASP A 203 -21.74 9.21 14.01
N ASP A 204 -22.32 8.01 14.01
CA ASP A 204 -22.72 7.25 12.82
C ASP A 204 -23.76 7.95 11.92
N THR A 205 -24.40 9.02 12.41
CA THR A 205 -25.39 9.82 11.66
C THR A 205 -24.76 10.84 10.72
N THR A 206 -23.45 11.07 10.83
CA THR A 206 -22.72 11.95 9.92
C THR A 206 -22.49 11.21 8.59
N PRO A 207 -22.96 11.73 7.44
CA PRO A 207 -22.70 11.07 6.17
C PRO A 207 -21.24 11.27 5.76
N ILE A 208 -20.57 10.18 5.34
CA ILE A 208 -19.29 10.27 4.64
C ILE A 208 -19.57 10.91 3.28
N VAL A 209 -19.25 12.20 3.15
CA VAL A 209 -19.34 12.90 1.87
C VAL A 209 -18.25 12.34 0.95
N PRO A 210 -18.59 11.73 -0.20
CA PRO A 210 -17.58 11.34 -1.17
C PRO A 210 -16.88 12.60 -1.65
N VAL A 211 -15.60 12.75 -1.30
CA VAL A 211 -14.79 13.82 -1.86
C VAL A 211 -14.62 13.48 -3.34
N ALA A 212 -15.03 14.38 -4.23
CA ALA A 212 -14.75 14.23 -5.65
C ALA A 212 -13.23 14.19 -5.80
N HIS A 213 -12.69 13.04 -6.20
CA HIS A 213 -11.26 12.85 -6.35
C HIS A 213 -10.85 13.37 -7.72
N PRO A 214 -10.16 14.52 -7.84
CA PRO A 214 -9.50 14.82 -9.09
C PRO A 214 -8.47 13.70 -9.32
N VAL A 215 -8.58 13.01 -10.45
CA VAL A 215 -7.46 12.22 -10.96
C VAL A 215 -6.30 13.19 -11.10
N ILE A 216 -5.24 13.02 -10.31
CA ILE A 216 -4.11 13.94 -10.38
C ILE A 216 -3.30 13.59 -11.62
N GLY A 217 -3.38 14.49 -12.60
CA GLY A 217 -2.64 14.47 -13.84
C GLY A 217 -3.40 13.80 -14.97
N ASP A 218 -3.59 14.52 -16.08
CA ASP A 218 -4.02 13.98 -17.39
C ASP A 218 -2.97 13.04 -18.01
N THR A 219 -2.02 12.55 -17.21
CA THR A 219 -0.96 11.68 -17.71
C THR A 219 -1.56 10.31 -18.00
N ASN A 220 -1.55 9.95 -19.27
CA ASN A 220 -2.00 8.65 -19.74
C ASN A 220 -1.09 7.55 -19.15
N ILE A 221 -1.60 6.81 -18.17
CA ILE A 221 -0.82 5.77 -17.47
C ILE A 221 -0.45 4.61 -18.40
N GLN A 222 -1.28 4.28 -19.39
CA GLN A 222 -0.90 3.28 -20.40
C GLN A 222 0.31 3.77 -21.21
N TRP A 223 0.31 5.05 -21.60
CA TRP A 223 1.47 5.65 -22.27
C TRP A 223 2.71 5.61 -21.38
N VAL A 224 2.60 5.90 -20.09
CA VAL A 224 3.72 5.78 -19.13
C VAL A 224 4.24 4.34 -19.08
N GLN A 225 3.36 3.35 -18.89
CA GLN A 225 3.73 1.94 -18.82
C GLN A 225 4.42 1.47 -20.11
N THR A 226 3.85 1.80 -21.28
CA THR A 226 4.47 1.51 -22.58
C THR A 226 5.84 2.17 -22.72
N SER A 227 5.96 3.42 -22.32
CA SER A 227 7.21 4.18 -22.43
C SER A 227 8.31 3.63 -21.52
N LEU A 228 7.99 3.31 -20.27
CA LEU A 228 8.93 2.70 -19.33
C LEU A 228 9.37 1.30 -19.76
N ASN A 229 8.48 0.53 -20.40
CA ASN A 229 8.82 -0.76 -21.02
C ASN A 229 9.79 -0.58 -22.19
N LYS A 230 9.53 0.38 -23.09
CA LYS A 230 10.41 0.70 -24.22
C LYS A 230 11.80 1.14 -23.75
N LEU A 231 11.86 1.97 -22.71
CA LEU A 231 13.09 2.44 -22.07
C LEU A 231 13.78 1.38 -21.21
N ARG A 232 13.16 0.20 -21.01
CA ARG A 232 13.67 -0.91 -20.18
C ARG A 232 14.04 -0.47 -18.76
N VAL A 233 13.24 0.42 -18.18
CA VAL A 233 13.48 0.98 -16.84
C VAL A 233 13.32 -0.09 -15.75
N ALA A 234 12.36 -0.99 -15.92
CA ALA A 234 12.10 -2.08 -15.00
C ALA A 234 12.84 -3.37 -15.43
N GLY A 235 13.26 -4.18 -14.46
CA GLY A 235 13.87 -5.48 -14.73
C GLY A 235 12.94 -6.50 -15.39
N MET A 236 11.62 -6.28 -15.32
CA MET A 236 10.60 -7.03 -16.05
C MET A 236 9.59 -6.09 -16.70
N PRO A 237 8.98 -6.47 -17.84
CA PRO A 237 7.94 -5.66 -18.47
C PRO A 237 6.73 -5.42 -17.56
N LEU A 238 6.26 -4.18 -17.52
CA LEU A 238 5.01 -3.77 -16.88
C LEU A 238 3.81 -4.24 -17.70
N ALA A 239 2.74 -4.62 -17.01
CA ALA A 239 1.42 -4.71 -17.64
C ALA A 239 0.96 -3.31 -18.07
N VAL A 240 0.42 -3.19 -19.29
CA VAL A 240 -0.10 -1.93 -19.84
C VAL A 240 -1.61 -1.87 -19.63
N ASP A 241 -2.02 -1.71 -18.37
CA ASP A 241 -3.41 -1.79 -17.92
C ASP A 241 -4.00 -0.42 -17.52
N GLY A 242 -3.20 0.65 -17.56
CA GLY A 242 -3.61 1.99 -17.16
C GLY A 242 -3.70 2.19 -15.65
N ASN A 243 -3.29 1.20 -14.84
CA ASN A 243 -3.26 1.30 -13.39
C ASN A 243 -1.86 1.68 -12.90
N CYS A 244 -1.79 2.78 -12.16
CA CYS A 244 -0.56 3.16 -11.46
C CYS A 244 -0.44 2.36 -10.14
N GLY A 245 -0.47 1.02 -10.27
CA GLY A 245 -0.30 0.09 -9.16
C GLY A 245 1.18 -0.14 -8.84
N ARG A 246 1.43 -1.13 -7.96
CA ARG A 246 2.74 -1.44 -7.40
C ARG A 246 3.90 -1.45 -8.40
N GLY A 247 3.80 -2.28 -9.44
CA GLY A 247 4.83 -2.41 -10.46
C GLY A 247 5.09 -1.10 -11.23
N THR A 248 4.02 -0.40 -11.61
CA THR A 248 4.12 0.91 -12.29
C THR A 248 4.79 1.94 -11.38
N ARG A 249 4.38 2.07 -10.11
CA ARG A 249 4.98 3.03 -9.16
C ARG A 249 6.46 2.73 -8.95
N ALA A 250 6.85 1.46 -8.80
CA ALA A 250 8.24 1.06 -8.66
C ALA A 250 9.09 1.48 -9.88
N ALA A 251 8.61 1.20 -11.10
CA ALA A 251 9.30 1.62 -12.32
C ALA A 251 9.39 3.16 -12.45
N VAL A 252 8.33 3.88 -12.09
CA VAL A 252 8.33 5.34 -12.06
C VAL A 252 9.37 5.87 -11.07
N ARG A 253 9.53 5.28 -9.89
CA ARG A 253 10.58 5.70 -8.93
C ARG A 253 11.98 5.48 -9.46
N ILE A 254 12.24 4.34 -10.13
CA ILE A 254 13.53 4.06 -10.77
C ILE A 254 13.84 5.15 -11.80
N PHE A 255 12.87 5.46 -12.66
CA PHE A 255 12.98 6.53 -13.65
C PHE A 255 13.22 7.90 -12.99
N GLN A 256 12.40 8.27 -12.02
CA GLN A 256 12.53 9.55 -11.31
C GLN A 256 13.90 9.71 -10.66
N ARG A 257 14.44 8.65 -10.05
CA ARG A 257 15.78 8.66 -9.46
C ARG A 257 16.87 8.86 -10.52
N ALA A 258 16.78 8.14 -11.65
CA ALA A 258 17.73 8.25 -12.76
C ALA A 258 17.72 9.64 -13.43
N HIS A 259 16.59 10.35 -13.37
CA HIS A 259 16.41 11.67 -13.98
C HIS A 259 16.34 12.82 -12.96
N HIS A 260 16.79 12.61 -11.72
CA HIS A 260 16.85 13.62 -10.65
C HIS A 260 15.51 14.34 -10.37
N LEU A 261 14.40 13.62 -10.48
CA LEU A 261 13.06 14.08 -10.14
C LEU A 261 12.72 13.78 -8.68
N VAL A 262 11.60 14.34 -8.20
CA VAL A 262 11.00 13.93 -6.92
C VAL A 262 10.60 12.46 -7.04
N VAL A 263 11.11 11.61 -6.15
CA VAL A 263 10.91 10.14 -6.18
C VAL A 263 9.65 9.76 -5.40
N ASP A 264 8.49 10.19 -5.88
CA ASP A 264 7.18 9.90 -5.27
C ASP A 264 6.50 8.66 -5.87
N GLY A 265 7.01 8.14 -6.99
CA GLY A 265 6.43 7.02 -7.74
C GLY A 265 5.15 7.40 -8.49
N LEU A 266 4.86 8.69 -8.61
CA LEU A 266 3.68 9.24 -9.26
C LEU A 266 4.10 9.91 -10.58
N PRO A 267 3.61 9.43 -11.75
CA PRO A 267 4.00 9.99 -13.04
C PRO A 267 3.25 11.29 -13.35
N GLY A 268 3.44 12.35 -12.53
CA GLY A 268 2.89 13.68 -12.81
C GLY A 268 3.52 14.36 -14.04
N PRO A 269 3.09 15.59 -14.39
CA PRO A 269 3.48 16.26 -15.64
C PRO A 269 5.01 16.36 -15.87
N LYS A 270 5.78 16.65 -14.82
CA LYS A 270 7.26 16.70 -14.91
C LYS A 270 7.86 15.33 -15.26
N THR A 271 7.35 14.26 -14.65
CA THR A 271 7.77 12.89 -14.96
C THR A 271 7.40 12.53 -16.39
N ALA A 272 6.19 12.87 -16.84
CA ALA A 272 5.75 12.61 -18.21
C ALA A 272 6.62 13.33 -19.25
N VAL A 273 6.93 14.61 -19.03
CA VAL A 273 7.86 15.37 -19.90
C VAL A 273 9.23 14.71 -19.96
N ALA A 274 9.79 14.34 -18.81
CA ALA A 274 11.10 13.67 -18.76
C ALA A 274 11.10 12.32 -19.49
N ILE A 275 10.03 11.51 -19.38
CA ILE A 275 9.87 10.27 -20.15
C ILE A 275 9.87 10.56 -21.65
N GLY A 276 9.15 11.61 -22.09
CA GLY A 276 9.13 12.03 -23.50
C GLY A 276 10.51 12.43 -24.03
N VAL A 277 11.28 13.17 -23.23
CA VAL A 277 12.68 13.53 -23.56
C VAL A 277 13.54 12.27 -23.68
N ALA A 278 13.48 11.37 -22.70
CA ALA A 278 14.26 10.13 -22.70
C ALA A 278 13.94 9.23 -23.91
N LEU A 279 12.67 9.14 -24.31
CA LEU A 279 12.26 8.42 -25.53
C LEU A 279 12.89 9.04 -26.78
N SER A 280 12.84 10.38 -26.90
CA SER A 280 13.44 11.10 -28.02
C SER A 280 14.96 10.92 -28.10
N GLU A 281 15.66 11.00 -26.96
CA GLU A 281 17.11 10.80 -26.87
C GLU A 281 17.51 9.36 -27.23
N ALA A 282 16.68 8.38 -26.89
CA ALA A 282 16.87 6.98 -27.25
C ALA A 282 16.47 6.65 -28.70
N GLY A 283 15.93 7.62 -29.46
CA GLY A 283 15.43 7.39 -30.83
C GLY A 283 14.21 6.48 -30.89
N ILE A 284 13.41 6.44 -29.82
CA ILE A 284 12.23 5.58 -29.69
C ILE A 284 10.97 6.42 -29.99
N GLN A 285 10.24 6.04 -31.03
CA GLN A 285 8.90 6.57 -31.33
C GLN A 285 7.83 5.82 -30.56
#